data_AF-A0A2D4FG64-F1
#
_entry.id   AF-A0A2D4FG64-F1
#
_cell.length_a   1.000
_cell.length_b   1.000
_cell.length_c   1.000
_cell.angle_alpha   90.00
_cell.angle_beta   90.00
_cell.angle_gamma   90.00
#
_symmetry.space_group_name_H-M   'P 1'
#
loop_
_entity.id
_entity.type
_entity.pdbx_description
1 polymer ?
#
loop_
_entity_poly.entity_id
_entity_poly.type
_entity_poly.pdbx_seq_one_letter_code
_entity_poly.pdbx_strand_id
1 'polypeptide(L)'
;SKAVELAKEHNMKEIGSLLARYASQLLEKNKPLDAVELYRKANYFFDAAKLMFKIADEEAKKRTKPLRVKKLYVMSALLVEQYHEQIKNSQREKVKGKTSEATSALAGLLEEDVLSTDSRLIDNAWRGAEAYHFFILAQRQLYEGYV
;
A
#
# COMPACT_ATOMS: atom_id res chain seq x y z
N SER A 1 18.83 4.95 12.33
CA SER A 1 20.06 4.16 12.52
C SER A 1 20.88 4.26 11.24
N LYS A 2 22.12 4.74 11.34
CA LYS A 2 23.04 5.04 10.22
C LYS A 2 23.31 3.85 9.27
N ALA A 3 23.02 2.63 9.71
CA ALA A 3 23.10 1.40 8.92
C ALA A 3 21.99 1.26 7.85
N VAL A 4 20.81 1.86 8.03
CA VAL A 4 19.70 1.79 7.05
C VAL A 4 19.97 2.71 5.86
N GLU A 5 20.67 3.82 6.09
CA GLU A 5 21.06 4.78 5.06
C GLU A 5 22.23 4.25 4.22
N LEU A 6 23.23 3.62 4.85
CA LEU A 6 24.37 3.01 4.13
C LEU A 6 23.95 1.80 3.26
N ALA A 7 22.94 1.04 3.68
CA ALA A 7 22.42 -0.07 2.88
C ALA A 7 21.71 0.42 1.61
N LYS A 8 21.06 1.59 1.64
CA LYS A 8 20.39 2.20 0.48
C LYS A 8 21.36 2.53 -0.66
N GLU A 9 22.63 2.80 -0.38
CA GLU A 9 23.61 3.22 -1.39
C GLU A 9 24.23 2.06 -2.18
N HIS A 10 24.21 0.81 -1.68
CA HIS A 10 25.04 -0.25 -2.28
C HIS A 10 24.40 -1.61 -2.57
N ASN A 11 23.14 -1.92 -2.22
CA ASN A 11 22.62 -3.27 -2.53
C ASN A 11 21.10 -3.46 -2.67
N MET A 12 20.51 -2.97 -3.77
CA MET A 12 19.06 -3.06 -4.05
C MET A 12 18.45 -4.48 -3.97
N LYS A 13 19.22 -5.57 -4.12
CA LYS A 13 18.70 -6.95 -4.06
C LYS A 13 18.74 -7.59 -2.67
N GLU A 14 19.72 -7.25 -1.83
CA GLU A 14 19.86 -7.83 -0.49
C GLU A 14 19.01 -7.12 0.58
N ILE A 15 18.65 -5.85 0.33
CA ILE A 15 17.80 -5.10 1.26
C ILE A 15 16.41 -5.73 1.36
N GLY A 16 15.83 -6.22 0.26
CA GLY A 16 14.49 -6.82 0.27
C GLY A 16 14.39 -8.04 1.18
N SER A 17 15.39 -8.94 1.14
CA SER A 17 15.40 -10.14 1.98
C SER A 17 15.65 -9.82 3.46
N LEU A 18 16.48 -8.83 3.76
CA LEU A 18 16.72 -8.36 5.13
C LEU A 18 15.49 -7.65 5.70
N LEU A 19 14.85 -6.81 4.90
CA LEU A 19 13.62 -6.08 5.25
C LEU A 19 12.49 -7.07 5.54
N ALA A 20 12.32 -8.09 4.70
CA ALA A 20 11.33 -9.14 4.90
C ALA A 20 11.58 -9.90 6.22
N ARG A 21 12.82 -10.27 6.54
CA ARG A 21 13.14 -10.93 7.83
C ARG A 21 12.81 -10.04 9.03
N TYR A 22 13.12 -8.76 8.96
CA TYR A 22 12.82 -7.82 10.04
C TYR A 22 11.31 -7.57 10.18
N ALA A 23 10.60 -7.47 9.05
CA ALA A 23 9.14 -7.39 9.05
C ALA A 23 8.49 -8.64 9.64
N SER A 24 8.98 -9.85 9.32
CA SER A 24 8.52 -11.09 9.94
C SER A 24 8.72 -11.08 11.46
N GLN A 25 9.87 -10.62 11.94
CA GLN A 25 10.12 -10.48 13.39
C GLN A 25 9.18 -9.46 14.06
N LEU A 26 8.83 -8.38 13.38
CA LEU A 26 7.87 -7.38 13.87
C LEU A 26 6.43 -7.92 13.90
N LEU A 27 6.07 -8.75 12.92
CA LEU A 27 4.79 -9.44 12.87
C LEU A 27 4.66 -10.49 13.98
N GLU A 28 5.71 -11.26 14.25
CA GLU A 28 5.79 -12.19 15.39
C GLU A 28 5.63 -11.47 16.74
N LYS A 29 6.16 -10.26 16.85
CA LYS A 29 6.03 -9.40 18.05
C LYS A 29 4.68 -8.68 18.14
N ASN A 30 3.72 -8.99 17.26
CA ASN A 30 2.39 -8.39 17.19
C ASN A 30 2.41 -6.86 16.99
N LYS A 31 3.40 -6.35 16.23
CA LYS A 31 3.51 -4.93 15.87
C LYS A 31 3.40 -4.73 14.35
N PRO A 32 2.22 -5.00 13.76
CA PRO A 32 2.07 -4.99 12.31
C PRO A 32 2.14 -3.57 11.71
N LEU A 33 1.82 -2.52 12.48
CA LEU A 33 1.95 -1.13 12.01
C LEU A 33 3.41 -0.68 11.88
N ASP A 34 4.28 -1.11 12.80
CA ASP A 34 5.72 -0.81 12.73
C ASP A 34 6.34 -1.46 11.48
N ALA A 35 5.88 -2.66 11.11
CA ALA A 35 6.29 -3.33 9.88
C ALA A 35 5.83 -2.55 8.64
N VAL A 36 4.60 -2.00 8.62
CA VAL A 36 4.13 -1.13 7.54
C VAL A 36 4.99 0.13 7.42
N GLU A 37 5.35 0.75 8.55
CA GLU A 37 6.19 1.95 8.54
C GLU A 37 7.59 1.65 8.01
N LEU A 38 8.16 0.49 8.35
CA LEU A 38 9.43 0.00 7.82
C LEU A 38 9.38 -0.13 6.29
N TYR A 39 8.37 -0.80 5.74
CA TYR A 39 8.19 -0.94 4.29
C TYR A 39 8.04 0.41 3.59
N ARG A 40 7.26 1.33 4.17
CA ARG A 40 7.09 2.69 3.65
C ARG A 40 8.41 3.47 3.63
N LYS A 41 9.21 3.41 4.70
CA LYS A 41 10.53 4.07 4.80
C LYS A 41 11.56 3.53 3.79
N ALA A 42 11.39 2.27 3.41
CA ALA A 42 12.20 1.59 2.41
C ALA A 42 11.69 1.78 0.96
N ASN A 43 10.63 2.58 0.73
CA ASN A 43 9.97 2.78 -0.56
C ASN A 43 9.32 1.50 -1.16
N TYR A 44 8.99 0.52 -0.32
CA TYR A 44 8.18 -0.65 -0.70
C TYR A 44 6.71 -0.35 -0.43
N PHE A 45 6.15 0.64 -1.12
CA PHE A 45 4.78 1.12 -0.88
C PHE A 45 3.73 0.05 -1.15
N PHE A 46 3.97 -0.81 -2.15
CA PHE A 46 3.02 -1.86 -2.50
C PHE A 46 2.91 -2.95 -1.43
N ASP A 47 4.04 -3.42 -0.91
CA ASP A 47 4.07 -4.38 0.21
C ASP A 47 3.48 -3.77 1.49
N ALA A 48 3.76 -2.49 1.74
CA ALA A 48 3.15 -1.73 2.83
C ALA A 48 1.62 -1.68 2.69
N ALA A 49 1.10 -1.42 1.48
CA ALA A 49 -0.33 -1.34 1.20
C ALA A 49 -1.01 -2.71 1.40
N LYS A 50 -0.42 -3.80 0.91
CA LYS A 50 -0.92 -5.17 1.14
C LYS A 50 -1.02 -5.49 2.63
N LEU A 51 0.02 -5.16 3.40
CA LEU A 51 0.03 -5.42 4.83
C LEU A 51 -1.00 -4.55 5.56
N MET A 52 -1.11 -3.26 5.20
CA MET A 52 -2.12 -2.37 5.76
C MET A 52 -3.54 -2.84 5.46
N PHE A 53 -3.80 -3.36 4.26
CA PHE A 53 -5.10 -3.93 3.88
C PHE A 53 -5.46 -5.15 4.74
N LYS A 54 -4.52 -6.07 4.97
CA LYS A 54 -4.73 -7.21 5.88
C LYS A 54 -5.05 -6.76 7.31
N ILE A 55 -4.36 -5.73 7.81
CA ILE A 55 -4.65 -5.16 9.14
C ILE A 55 -6.07 -4.58 9.17
N ALA A 56 -6.50 -3.90 8.10
CA ALA A 56 -7.84 -3.35 7.98
C ALA A 56 -8.90 -4.46 8.00
N ASP A 57 -8.71 -5.56 7.27
CA ASP A 57 -9.62 -6.72 7.25
C ASP A 57 -9.73 -7.40 8.62
N GLU A 58 -8.61 -7.58 9.33
CA GLU A 58 -8.63 -8.15 10.68
C GLU A 58 -9.32 -7.24 11.70
N GLU A 59 -9.17 -5.92 11.56
CA GLU A 59 -9.89 -4.96 12.41
C GLU A 59 -11.38 -4.89 12.04
N ALA A 60 -11.73 -5.03 10.75
CA ALA A 60 -13.10 -5.08 10.24
C ALA A 60 -13.90 -6.25 10.85
N LYS A 61 -13.26 -7.42 10.99
CA LYS A 61 -13.87 -8.61 11.60
C LYS A 61 -14.32 -8.37 13.05
N LYS A 62 -13.68 -7.46 13.79
CA LYS A 62 -14.03 -7.15 15.18
C LYS A 62 -15.33 -6.35 15.31
N ARG A 63 -15.76 -5.64 14.26
CA ARG A 63 -17.02 -4.85 14.20
C ARG A 63 -17.21 -3.80 15.32
N THR A 64 -16.16 -3.41 16.04
CA THR A 64 -16.28 -2.50 17.19
C THR A 64 -16.07 -1.02 16.85
N LYS A 65 -15.16 -0.70 15.92
CA LYS A 65 -14.69 0.68 15.67
C LYS A 65 -14.69 1.03 14.18
N PRO A 66 -15.85 1.28 13.55
CA PRO A 66 -15.95 1.50 12.10
C PRO A 66 -15.11 2.68 11.60
N LEU A 67 -14.97 3.75 12.40
CA LEU A 67 -14.09 4.88 12.06
C LEU A 67 -12.61 4.49 11.97
N ARG A 68 -12.15 3.58 12.84
CA ARG A 68 -10.76 3.08 12.81
C ARG A 68 -10.53 2.24 11.57
N VAL A 69 -11.48 1.37 11.23
CA VAL A 69 -11.41 0.54 10.03
C VAL A 69 -11.39 1.40 8.76
N LYS A 70 -12.25 2.42 8.67
CA LYS A 70 -12.20 3.40 7.57
C LYS A 70 -10.81 4.02 7.44
N LYS A 71 -10.22 4.50 8.54
CA LYS A 71 -8.87 5.10 8.51
C LYS A 71 -7.80 4.13 8.00
N LEU A 72 -7.87 2.85 8.39
CA LEU A 72 -6.93 1.83 7.93
C LEU A 72 -7.05 1.60 6.42
N TYR A 73 -8.26 1.44 5.87
CA TYR A 73 -8.44 1.31 4.42
C TYR A 73 -8.00 2.56 3.65
N VAL A 74 -8.28 3.76 4.16
CA VAL A 74 -7.79 5.02 3.55
C VAL A 74 -6.27 5.03 3.50
N MET A 75 -5.58 4.65 4.58
CA MET A 75 -4.12 4.59 4.58
C MET A 75 -3.59 3.56 3.59
N SER A 76 -4.24 2.40 3.44
CA SER A 76 -3.90 1.41 2.41
C SER A 76 -4.02 1.99 1.00
N ALA A 77 -5.10 2.74 0.72
CA ALA A 77 -5.34 3.34 -0.58
C ALA A 77 -4.31 4.42 -0.92
N LEU A 78 -3.98 5.29 0.03
CA LEU A 78 -2.88 6.25 -0.11
C LEU A 78 -1.54 5.54 -0.35
N LEU A 79 -1.33 4.38 0.29
CA LEU A 79 -0.34 3.34 -0.04
C LEU A 79 -0.12 3.14 -1.54
N VAL A 80 -1.23 2.77 -2.18
CA VAL A 80 -1.30 2.42 -3.60
C VAL A 80 -1.07 3.65 -4.49
N GLU A 81 -1.61 4.81 -4.10
CA GLU A 81 -1.38 6.05 -4.85
C GLU A 81 0.10 6.45 -4.84
N GLN A 82 0.79 6.33 -3.69
CA GLN A 82 2.22 6.58 -3.60
C GLN A 82 3.04 5.62 -4.48
N TYR A 83 2.62 4.36 -4.58
CA TYR A 83 3.22 3.38 -5.49
C TYR A 83 3.05 3.81 -6.96
N HIS A 84 1.86 4.25 -7.37
CA HIS A 84 1.62 4.75 -8.72
C HIS A 84 2.44 6.01 -9.04
N GLU A 85 2.54 6.93 -8.09
CA GLU A 85 3.39 8.12 -8.25
C GLU A 85 4.86 7.74 -8.42
N GLN A 86 5.37 6.78 -7.66
CA GLN A 86 6.74 6.29 -7.79
C GLN A 86 7.01 5.68 -9.17
N ILE A 87 6.10 4.85 -9.69
CA ILE A 87 6.22 4.26 -11.03
C ILE A 87 6.19 5.36 -12.10
N LYS A 88 5.20 6.26 -12.02
CA LYS A 88 5.02 7.36 -12.98
C LYS A 88 6.24 8.28 -13.02
N ASN A 89 6.84 8.59 -11.87
CA ASN A 89 8.05 9.40 -11.80
C ASN A 89 9.26 8.66 -12.40
N SER A 90 9.41 7.36 -12.10
CA SER A 90 10.45 6.52 -12.69
C SER A 90 10.32 6.41 -14.22
N GLN A 91 9.10 6.38 -14.75
CA GLN A 91 8.83 6.39 -16.19
C GLN A 91 9.16 7.75 -16.83
N ARG A 92 8.78 8.86 -16.18
CA ARG A 92 9.09 10.23 -16.65
C ARG A 92 10.60 10.49 -16.75
N GLU A 93 11.37 9.99 -15.79
CA GLU A 93 12.84 10.08 -15.81
C GLU A 93 13.46 9.28 -16.98
N LYS A 94 12.89 8.11 -17.31
CA LYS A 94 13.36 7.28 -18.44
C LYS A 94 13.04 7.90 -19.80
N VAL A 95 11.87 8.50 -19.97
CA VAL A 95 11.43 9.14 -21.23
C VAL A 95 12.29 10.36 -21.59
N LYS A 96 12.85 11.05 -20.59
CA LYS A 96 13.74 12.20 -20.81
C LYS A 96 15.14 11.80 -21.33
N GLY A 97 15.48 10.51 -21.27
CA GLY A 97 16.85 10.01 -21.52
C GLY A 97 17.07 9.19 -22.80
N LYS A 98 16.05 8.60 -23.45
CA LYS A 98 16.24 7.79 -24.67
C LYS A 98 14.96 7.62 -25.51
N THR A 99 15.13 7.80 -26.81
CA THR A 99 14.18 7.56 -27.91
C THR A 99 13.73 6.10 -27.98
N SER A 100 12.44 5.82 -27.75
CA SER A 100 11.65 4.72 -28.37
C SER A 100 10.33 4.54 -27.61
N GLU A 101 9.26 5.13 -28.14
CA GLU A 101 7.89 4.97 -27.62
C GLU A 101 7.46 3.48 -27.56
N ALA A 102 8.01 2.64 -28.44
CA ALA A 102 7.72 1.20 -28.50
C ALA A 102 8.24 0.42 -27.29
N THR A 103 9.39 0.79 -26.70
CA THR A 103 9.89 0.13 -25.47
C THR A 103 9.16 0.61 -24.22
N SER A 104 8.67 1.85 -24.21
CA SER A 104 7.81 2.36 -23.14
C SER A 104 6.45 1.67 -23.13
N ALA A 105 5.83 1.45 -24.29
CA ALA A 105 4.56 0.73 -24.41
C ALA A 105 4.70 -0.74 -24.01
N LEU A 106 5.80 -1.39 -24.41
CA LEU A 106 6.06 -2.79 -24.06
C LEU A 106 6.36 -2.99 -22.56
N ALA A 107 7.04 -2.03 -21.92
CA ALA A 107 7.28 -2.06 -20.48
C ALA A 107 5.99 -1.92 -19.66
N GLY A 108 5.04 -1.09 -20.13
CA GLY A 108 3.71 -0.99 -19.52
C GLY A 108 2.93 -2.32 -19.58
N LEU A 109 2.99 -3.00 -20.73
CA LEU A 109 2.30 -4.28 -20.94
C LEU A 109 2.88 -5.43 -20.06
N LEU A 110 4.20 -5.45 -19.86
CA LEU A 110 4.88 -6.44 -19.01
C LEU A 110 4.66 -6.22 -17.51
N GLU A 111 4.47 -4.97 -17.06
CA GLU A 111 4.10 -4.67 -15.67
C GLU A 111 2.64 -5.07 -15.37
N GLU A 112 1.74 -4.94 -16.36
CA GLU A 112 0.32 -5.30 -16.24
C GLU A 112 0.10 -6.82 -16.03
N ASP A 113 0.86 -7.66 -16.74
CA ASP A 113 0.78 -9.13 -16.66
C ASP A 113 1.27 -9.72 -15.32
N VAL A 114 2.23 -9.07 -14.65
CA VAL A 114 2.75 -9.53 -13.34
C VAL A 114 1.77 -9.22 -12.21
N LEU A 115 0.85 -8.27 -12.42
CA LEU A 115 -0.05 -7.74 -11.40
C LEU A 115 -1.43 -8.40 -11.38
N SER A 116 -1.80 -9.36 -12.23
CA SER A 116 -3.20 -9.80 -12.41
C SER A 116 -4.04 -10.14 -11.16
N THR A 117 -3.44 -10.58 -10.03
CA THR A 117 -4.17 -10.74 -8.74
C THR A 117 -4.07 -9.51 -7.84
N ASP A 118 -2.96 -8.80 -7.96
CA ASP A 118 -2.57 -7.58 -7.26
C ASP A 118 -3.24 -6.31 -7.83
N SER A 119 -3.60 -6.33 -9.11
CA SER A 119 -4.34 -5.32 -9.85
C SER A 119 -5.70 -5.12 -9.21
N ARG A 120 -6.38 -6.18 -8.74
CA ARG A 120 -7.65 -6.00 -8.03
C ARG A 120 -7.49 -5.19 -6.76
N LEU A 121 -6.40 -5.34 -6.00
CA LEU A 121 -6.16 -4.55 -4.79
C LEU A 121 -5.85 -3.10 -5.17
N ILE A 122 -5.09 -2.91 -6.24
CA ILE A 122 -4.74 -1.60 -6.80
C ILE A 122 -5.99 -0.86 -7.31
N ASP A 123 -6.77 -1.49 -8.16
CA ASP A 123 -7.96 -0.94 -8.83
C ASP A 123 -9.10 -0.67 -7.84
N ASN A 124 -9.15 -1.45 -6.75
CA ASN A 124 -10.20 -1.35 -5.73
C ASN A 124 -9.72 -0.76 -4.41
N ALA A 125 -8.58 -0.07 -4.39
CA ALA A 125 -7.93 0.36 -3.16
C ALA A 125 -8.85 1.20 -2.26
N TRP A 126 -9.71 2.05 -2.87
CA TRP A 126 -10.65 2.92 -2.15
C TRP A 126 -11.97 2.25 -1.74
N ARG A 127 -12.36 1.12 -2.34
CA ARG A 127 -13.69 0.51 -2.12
C ARG A 127 -13.94 0.13 -0.66
N GLY A 128 -12.91 -0.35 0.05
CA GLY A 128 -13.03 -0.65 1.48
C GLY A 128 -13.33 0.59 2.32
N ALA A 129 -12.68 1.72 2.00
CA ALA A 129 -12.90 2.99 2.68
C ALA A 129 -14.29 3.59 2.36
N GLU A 130 -14.72 3.49 1.11
CA GLU A 130 -16.06 3.91 0.67
C GLU A 130 -17.17 3.12 1.36
N ALA A 131 -17.06 1.79 1.43
CA ALA A 131 -18.03 0.95 2.10
C ALA A 131 -18.23 1.36 3.57
N TYR A 132 -17.15 1.58 4.31
CA TYR A 132 -17.22 2.07 5.69
C TYR A 132 -17.70 3.52 5.78
N HIS A 133 -17.41 4.35 4.78
CA HIS A 133 -17.92 5.72 4.74
C HIS A 133 -19.45 5.74 4.66
N PHE A 134 -20.03 5.01 3.71
CA PHE A 134 -21.47 4.91 3.53
C PHE A 134 -22.14 4.23 4.72
N PHE A 135 -21.51 3.20 5.30
CA PHE A 135 -21.99 2.57 6.52
C PHE A 135 -22.15 3.58 7.68
N ILE A 136 -21.13 4.42 7.91
CA ILE A 136 -21.17 5.44 8.97
C ILE A 136 -22.22 6.52 8.68
N LEU A 137 -22.36 6.95 7.42
CA LEU A 137 -23.39 7.91 7.03
C LEU A 137 -24.79 7.35 7.26
N ALA A 138 -25.03 6.09 6.88
CA ALA A 138 -26.30 5.42 7.10
C ALA A 138 -26.62 5.30 8.60
N GLN A 139 -25.64 4.95 9.43
CA GLN A 139 -25.83 4.95 10.89
C GLN A 139 -26.23 6.32 11.42
N ARG A 140 -25.55 7.39 10.99
CA ARG A 140 -25.89 8.76 11.41
C ARG A 140 -27.31 9.16 11.02
N GLN A 141 -27.68 8.93 9.77
CA GLN A 141 -29.03 9.24 9.27
C GLN A 141 -30.11 8.45 10.03
N LEU A 142 -29.85 7.17 10.34
CA LEU A 142 -30.77 6.35 11.14
C LEU A 142 -30.98 6.92 12.54
N TYR A 143 -29.91 7.35 13.22
CA TYR A 143 -30.00 7.93 14.57
C TYR A 143 -30.58 9.34 14.58
N GLU A 144 -30.30 10.16 13.55
CA GLU A 144 -30.88 11.50 13.38
C GLU A 144 -32.39 11.44 13.12
N GLY A 145 -32.88 10.44 12.39
CA GLY A 145 -34.31 10.22 12.14
C GLY A 145 -35.06 9.52 13.28
N TYR A 146 -34.39 9.13 14.36
CA TYR A 146 -34.99 8.47 15.54
C TYR A 146 -35.30 9.45 16.69
N VAL A 147 -35.30 10.77 16.40
CA VAL A 147 -35.68 11.85 17.31
C VAL A 147 -37.09 12.33 16.99
#